data_AF-A0A843CSH4-F1
#
_entry.id   AF-A0A843CSH4-F1
#
_cell.length_a   1.000
_cell.length_b   1.000
_cell.length_c   1.000
_cell.angle_alpha   90.00
_cell.angle_beta   90.00
_cell.angle_gamma   90.00
#
_symmetry.space_group_name_H-M   'P 1'
#
loop_
_entity.id
_entity.type
_entity.pdbx_description
1 polymer ?
#
loop_
_entity_poly.entity_id
_entity_poly.type
_entity_poly.pdbx_seq_one_letter_code
_entity_poly.pdbx_strand_id
1 'polypeptide(L)'
;MREEYRKTAHIFFGIIIALFIYFADRITAIAVLGIVILLSLCISAAIYKGKYIPLFSPIVAGLEREGVFPGKGTILFFIGTFVCLLLFEKEYVVSAVLVLSFLDGISTIVGINFGKTKIYRNKSLEGSLSGIICGFLALFLLMSIPAPAAAITAAVAGITELISPVDD
;
A
#
# COMPACT_ATOMS: atom_id res chain seq x y z
N MET A 1 -12.53 -7.34 -11.45
CA MET A 1 -12.46 -8.47 -10.49
C MET A 1 -11.05 -8.75 -9.97
N ARG A 2 -10.10 -9.34 -10.72
CA ARG A 2 -8.77 -9.68 -10.15
C ARG A 2 -7.99 -8.48 -9.59
N GLU A 3 -8.11 -7.33 -10.25
CA GLU A 3 -7.49 -6.06 -9.83
C GLU A 3 -8.10 -5.51 -8.54
N GLU A 4 -9.43 -5.54 -8.42
CA GLU A 4 -10.15 -5.06 -7.24
C GLU A 4 -9.79 -5.90 -6.02
N TYR A 5 -9.73 -7.23 -6.14
CA TYR A 5 -9.27 -8.10 -5.06
C TYR A 5 -7.85 -7.77 -4.62
N ARG A 6 -6.94 -7.47 -5.57
CA ARG A 6 -5.57 -7.05 -5.23
C ARG A 6 -5.55 -5.76 -4.44
N LYS A 7 -6.31 -4.76 -4.87
CA LYS A 7 -6.38 -3.45 -4.20
C LYS A 7 -7.12 -3.52 -2.85
N THR A 8 -8.15 -4.36 -2.72
CA THR A 8 -8.77 -4.65 -1.42
C THR A 8 -7.79 -5.33 -0.48
N ALA A 9 -7.02 -6.32 -0.96
CA ALA A 9 -5.98 -6.96 -0.16
C ALA A 9 -4.89 -5.94 0.24
N HIS A 10 -4.48 -5.05 -0.68
CA HIS A 10 -3.53 -3.97 -0.39
C HIS A 10 -4.02 -3.06 0.74
N ILE A 11 -5.27 -2.56 0.66
CA ILE A 11 -5.88 -1.74 1.72
C ILE A 11 -5.88 -2.51 3.05
N PHE A 12 -6.32 -3.77 3.04
CA PHE A 12 -6.42 -4.59 4.24
C PHE A 12 -5.07 -4.82 4.91
N PHE A 13 -4.06 -5.26 4.15
CA PHE A 13 -2.71 -5.46 4.67
C PHE A 13 -2.08 -4.15 5.12
N GLY A 14 -2.29 -3.07 4.37
CA GLY A 14 -1.82 -1.74 4.73
C GLY A 14 -2.37 -1.26 6.07
N ILE A 15 -3.68 -1.43 6.32
CA ILE A 15 -4.30 -1.11 7.61
C ILE A 15 -3.74 -1.97 8.74
N ILE A 16 -3.57 -3.29 8.52
CA ILE A 16 -2.98 -4.18 9.54
C ILE A 16 -1.57 -3.74 9.90
N ILE A 17 -0.74 -3.41 8.90
CA ILE A 17 0.64 -2.97 9.10
C ILE A 17 0.66 -1.62 9.83
N ALA A 18 -0.19 -0.67 9.43
CA ALA A 18 -0.31 0.62 10.11
C ALA A 18 -0.71 0.47 11.58
N LEU A 19 -1.72 -0.36 11.88
CA LEU A 19 -2.16 -0.65 13.25
C LEU A 19 -1.05 -1.34 14.05
N PHE A 20 -0.37 -2.33 13.48
CA PHE A 20 0.75 -2.99 14.13
C PHE A 20 1.85 -1.99 14.51
N ILE A 21 2.27 -1.14 13.57
CA ILE A 21 3.28 -0.10 13.83
C ILE A 21 2.77 0.90 14.88
N TYR A 22 1.48 1.27 14.83
CA TYR A 22 0.90 2.22 15.78
C TYR A 22 0.97 1.70 17.23
N PHE A 23 0.66 0.43 17.47
CA PHE A 23 0.64 -0.15 18.81
C PHE A 23 1.99 -0.70 19.28
N ALA A 24 2.85 -1.17 18.37
CA ALA A 24 4.18 -1.65 18.73
C ALA A 24 5.12 -0.50 19.12
N ASP A 25 6.11 -0.78 19.97
CA ASP A 25 7.25 0.12 20.11
C ASP A 25 8.12 0.07 18.86
N ARG A 26 8.93 1.12 18.67
CA ARG A 26 9.73 1.29 17.44
C ARG A 26 10.70 0.12 17.21
N ILE A 27 11.32 -0.41 18.26
CA ILE A 27 12.31 -1.49 18.14
C ILE A 27 11.61 -2.78 17.73
N THR A 28 10.49 -3.10 18.37
CA THR A 28 9.67 -4.26 18.01
C THR A 28 9.13 -4.16 16.58
N ALA A 29 8.62 -2.98 16.17
CA ALA A 29 8.13 -2.78 14.82
C ALA A 29 9.21 -3.02 13.76
N ILE A 30 10.42 -2.46 13.97
CA ILE A 30 11.58 -2.68 13.10
C ILE A 30 11.97 -4.16 13.07
N ALA A 31 12.11 -4.80 14.23
CA ALA A 31 12.52 -6.21 14.31
C ALA A 31 11.54 -7.14 13.58
N VAL A 32 10.23 -6.97 13.81
CA VAL A 32 9.19 -7.78 13.18
C VAL A 32 9.16 -7.54 11.67
N LEU A 33 9.19 -6.30 11.20
CA LEU A 33 9.23 -6.02 9.77
C LEU A 33 10.48 -6.57 9.10
N GLY A 34 11.64 -6.50 9.76
CA GLY A 34 12.86 -7.13 9.28
C GLY A 34 12.72 -8.65 9.11
N ILE A 35 12.14 -9.33 10.10
CA ILE A 35 11.84 -10.77 10.02
C ILE A 35 10.85 -11.07 8.88
N VAL A 36 9.78 -10.28 8.75
CA VAL A 36 8.78 -10.46 7.67
C VAL A 36 9.40 -10.27 6.29
N ILE A 37 10.31 -9.30 6.11
CA ILE A 37 11.05 -9.12 4.86
C ILE A 37 11.90 -10.36 4.55
N LEU A 38 12.66 -10.88 5.51
CA LEU A 38 13.47 -12.08 5.30
C LEU A 38 12.59 -13.30 4.97
N LEU A 39 11.51 -13.52 5.71
CA LEU A 39 10.57 -14.61 5.44
C LEU A 39 9.91 -14.49 4.07
N SER A 40 9.46 -13.29 3.69
CA SER A 40 8.84 -13.05 2.38
C SER A 40 9.81 -13.28 1.23
N LEU A 41 11.09 -12.90 1.38
CA LEU A 41 12.14 -13.23 0.41
C LEU A 41 12.38 -14.75 0.32
N CYS A 42 12.45 -15.46 1.43
CA CYS A 42 12.63 -16.91 1.44
C CYS A 42 11.44 -17.65 0.78
N ILE A 43 10.20 -17.26 1.12
CA ILE A 43 8.98 -17.81 0.53
C ILE A 43 8.95 -17.53 -0.97
N SER A 44 9.19 -16.28 -1.36
CA SER A 44 9.22 -15.87 -2.77
C SER A 44 10.27 -16.65 -3.58
N ALA A 45 11.49 -16.78 -3.05
CA ALA A 45 12.54 -17.55 -3.71
C ALA A 45 12.21 -19.04 -3.84
N ALA A 46 11.51 -19.62 -2.85
CA ALA A 46 11.05 -21.01 -2.92
C ALA A 46 9.96 -21.19 -3.99
N ILE A 47 8.98 -20.28 -4.06
CA ILE A 47 7.93 -20.28 -5.09
C ILE A 47 8.56 -20.10 -6.48
N TYR A 48 9.50 -19.18 -6.63
CA TYR A 48 10.22 -18.96 -7.89
C TYR A 48 10.97 -20.21 -8.37
N LYS A 49 11.50 -21.03 -7.44
CA LYS A 49 12.11 -22.34 -7.74
C LYS A 49 11.09 -23.47 -7.98
N GLY A 50 9.80 -23.16 -8.07
CA GLY A 50 8.73 -24.13 -8.33
C GLY A 50 8.25 -24.91 -7.09
N LYS A 51 8.65 -24.52 -5.87
CA LYS A 51 8.12 -25.15 -4.65
C LYS A 51 6.73 -24.61 -4.33
N TYR A 52 5.79 -25.51 -4.07
CA TYR A 52 4.49 -25.15 -3.53
C TYR A 52 4.58 -25.00 -2.00
N ILE A 53 4.30 -23.81 -1.50
CA ILE A 53 4.18 -23.52 -0.08
C ILE A 53 2.68 -23.38 0.22
N PRO A 54 2.09 -24.30 1.02
CA PRO A 54 0.70 -24.19 1.43
C PRO A 54 0.42 -22.80 2.03
N LEU A 55 -0.80 -22.30 1.84
CA LEU A 55 -1.25 -20.94 2.21
C LEU A 55 -0.64 -19.81 1.37
N PHE A 56 0.67 -19.76 1.18
CA PHE A 56 1.34 -18.64 0.50
C PHE A 56 1.29 -18.73 -1.03
N SER A 57 1.50 -19.91 -1.61
CA SER A 57 1.47 -20.06 -3.08
C SER A 57 0.13 -19.66 -3.72
N PRO A 58 -1.05 -20.03 -3.17
CA PRO A 58 -2.34 -19.56 -3.68
C PRO A 58 -2.53 -18.04 -3.58
N ILE A 59 -2.08 -17.43 -2.47
CA ILE A 59 -2.19 -15.97 -2.26
C ILE A 59 -1.33 -15.24 -3.28
N VAL A 60 -0.06 -15.64 -3.42
CA VAL A 60 0.87 -15.03 -4.37
C VAL A 60 0.38 -15.22 -5.80
N ALA A 61 -0.11 -16.41 -6.16
CA ALA A 61 -0.69 -16.66 -7.48
C ALA A 61 -1.97 -15.84 -7.72
N GLY A 62 -2.77 -15.57 -6.70
CA GLY A 62 -3.98 -14.75 -6.82
C GLY A 62 -3.68 -13.26 -6.99
N LEU A 63 -2.65 -12.75 -6.31
CA LEU A 63 -2.32 -11.33 -6.20
C LEU A 63 -1.30 -10.84 -7.24
N GLU A 64 -0.41 -11.68 -7.76
CA GLU A 64 0.62 -11.26 -8.72
C GLU A 64 0.17 -11.33 -10.18
N ARG A 65 0.66 -10.38 -10.98
CA ARG A 65 0.51 -10.42 -12.45
C ARG A 65 1.41 -11.50 -13.04
N GLU A 66 0.99 -12.09 -14.16
CA GLU A 66 1.79 -13.11 -14.84
C GLU A 66 3.14 -12.52 -15.29
N GLY A 67 4.21 -13.30 -15.13
CA GLY A 67 5.58 -12.88 -15.50
C GLY A 67 6.27 -11.96 -14.48
N VAL A 68 5.61 -11.59 -13.37
CA VAL A 68 6.22 -10.83 -12.28
C VAL A 68 6.85 -11.77 -11.25
N PHE A 69 7.96 -11.33 -10.65
CA PHE A 69 8.60 -12.06 -9.56
C PHE A 69 7.61 -12.27 -8.39
N PRO A 70 7.46 -13.50 -7.85
CA PRO A 70 6.42 -13.82 -6.87
C PRO A 70 6.46 -12.91 -5.63
N GLY A 71 5.37 -12.19 -5.35
CA GLY A 71 5.23 -11.33 -4.16
C GLY A 71 6.07 -10.05 -4.20
N LYS A 72 6.56 -9.63 -5.38
CA LYS A 72 7.39 -8.43 -5.54
C LYS A 72 6.73 -7.18 -4.95
N GLY A 73 5.44 -6.96 -5.23
CA GLY A 73 4.73 -5.77 -4.74
C GLY A 73 4.70 -5.71 -3.21
N THR A 74 4.36 -6.84 -2.59
CA THR A 74 4.33 -6.99 -1.12
C THR A 74 5.72 -6.82 -0.49
N ILE A 75 6.76 -7.40 -1.08
CA ILE A 75 8.14 -7.28 -0.59
C ILE A 75 8.59 -5.81 -0.65
N LEU A 76 8.33 -5.11 -1.76
CA LEU A 76 8.67 -3.70 -1.91
C LEU A 76 7.91 -2.82 -0.92
N PHE A 77 6.63 -3.12 -0.67
CA PHE A 77 5.84 -2.43 0.35
C PHE A 77 6.44 -2.57 1.76
N PHE A 78 6.86 -3.78 2.14
CA PHE A 78 7.51 -4.01 3.43
C PHE A 78 8.86 -3.31 3.53
N ILE A 79 9.70 -3.39 2.48
CA ILE A 79 11.00 -2.72 2.44
C ILE A 79 10.82 -1.19 2.54
N GLY A 80 9.90 -0.61 1.78
CA GLY A 80 9.60 0.82 1.84
C GLY A 80 9.16 1.26 3.23
N THR A 81 8.22 0.51 3.83
CA THR A 81 7.76 0.77 5.20
C THR A 81 8.88 0.65 6.23
N PHE A 82 9.74 -0.36 6.11
CA PHE A 82 10.89 -0.58 6.98
C PHE A 82 11.90 0.55 6.89
N VAL A 83 12.26 0.98 5.67
CA VAL A 83 13.16 2.13 5.46
C VAL A 83 12.55 3.40 6.06
N CYS A 84 11.25 3.63 5.88
CA CYS A 84 10.58 4.77 6.50
C CYS A 84 10.67 4.74 8.04
N LEU A 85 10.54 3.57 8.69
CA LEU A 85 10.69 3.45 10.15
C LEU A 85 12.11 3.70 10.66
N LEU A 86 13.12 3.43 9.83
CA LEU A 86 14.50 3.75 10.17
C LEU A 86 14.75 5.26 10.12
N LEU A 87 14.14 5.94 9.14
CA LEU A 87 14.40 7.36 8.86
C LEU A 87 13.48 8.33 9.62
N PHE A 88 12.24 7.95 9.87
CA PHE A 88 11.20 8.82 10.41
C PHE A 88 10.63 8.31 11.72
N GLU A 89 9.98 9.22 12.46
CA GLU A 89 9.22 8.86 13.65
C GLU A 89 7.97 8.04 13.29
N LYS A 90 7.53 7.25 14.25
CA LYS A 90 6.51 6.22 14.06
C LYS A 90 5.19 6.81 13.57
N GLU A 91 4.79 7.97 14.11
CA GLU A 91 3.55 8.65 13.74
C GLU A 91 3.50 9.03 12.24
N TYR A 92 4.64 9.49 11.69
CA TYR A 92 4.74 9.82 10.27
C TYR A 92 4.67 8.59 9.38
N VAL A 93 5.29 7.48 9.81
CA VAL A 93 5.24 6.23 9.03
C VAL A 93 3.84 5.64 9.02
N VAL A 94 3.15 5.60 10.17
CA VAL A 94 1.75 5.14 10.24
C VAL A 94 0.87 5.98 9.31
N SER A 95 1.03 7.30 9.35
CA SER A 95 0.29 8.23 8.48
C SER A 95 0.56 7.94 6.99
N ALA A 96 1.83 7.76 6.61
CA ALA A 96 2.22 7.49 5.23
C ALA A 96 1.68 6.13 4.73
N VAL A 97 1.76 5.09 5.55
CA VAL A 97 1.23 3.75 5.22
C VAL A 97 -0.29 3.80 5.04
N LEU A 98 -1.02 4.48 5.94
CA LEU A 98 -2.47 4.63 5.81
C LEU A 98 -2.85 5.39 4.55
N VAL A 99 -2.21 6.54 4.29
CA VAL A 99 -2.48 7.34 3.09
C VAL A 99 -2.20 6.52 1.85
N LEU A 100 -1.04 5.89 1.74
CA LEU A 100 -0.69 5.06 0.58
C LEU A 100 -1.75 3.97 0.35
N SER A 101 -2.14 3.27 1.41
CA SER A 101 -3.08 2.14 1.34
C SER A 101 -4.46 2.58 0.85
N PHE A 102 -5.01 3.65 1.42
CA PHE A 102 -6.31 4.17 1.01
C PHE A 102 -6.25 4.83 -0.36
N LEU A 103 -5.20 5.60 -0.62
CA LEU A 103 -5.07 6.38 -1.83
C LEU A 103 -4.92 5.47 -3.05
N ASP A 104 -3.91 4.59 -3.08
CA ASP A 104 -3.70 3.64 -4.20
C ASP A 104 -4.85 2.64 -4.35
N GLY A 105 -5.37 2.16 -3.23
CA GLY A 105 -6.45 1.18 -3.22
C GLY A 105 -7.77 1.75 -3.76
N ILE A 106 -8.23 2.87 -3.17
CA ILE A 106 -9.53 3.46 -3.52
C ILE A 106 -9.47 4.16 -4.87
N SER A 107 -8.35 4.84 -5.20
CA SER A 107 -8.20 5.49 -6.50
C SER A 107 -8.38 4.48 -7.64
N THR A 108 -7.79 3.29 -7.49
CA THR A 108 -7.89 2.23 -8.47
C THR A 108 -9.29 1.63 -8.52
N ILE A 109 -9.87 1.26 -7.38
CA ILE A 109 -11.21 0.63 -7.32
C ILE A 109 -12.26 1.57 -7.91
N VAL A 110 -12.27 2.84 -7.51
CA VAL A 110 -13.20 3.83 -8.05
C VAL A 110 -12.88 4.14 -9.51
N GLY A 111 -11.61 4.21 -9.88
CA GLY A 111 -11.19 4.46 -11.25
C GLY A 111 -11.60 3.36 -12.25
N ILE A 112 -11.64 2.10 -11.80
CA ILE A 112 -12.13 0.96 -12.60
C ILE A 112 -13.65 0.99 -12.75
N ASN A 113 -14.37 1.25 -11.66
CA ASN A 113 -15.84 1.13 -11.63
C ASN A 113 -16.59 2.40 -12.12
N PHE A 114 -16.03 3.57 -11.85
CA PHE A 114 -16.69 4.87 -12.06
C PHE A 114 -15.84 5.87 -12.85
N GLY A 115 -14.60 5.51 -13.20
CA GLY A 115 -13.64 6.41 -13.84
C GLY A 115 -13.95 6.70 -15.31
N LYS A 116 -14.74 7.75 -15.57
CA LYS A 116 -15.12 8.20 -16.91
C LYS A 116 -14.08 9.14 -17.52
N THR A 117 -13.52 10.04 -16.71
CA THR A 117 -12.66 11.12 -17.17
C THR A 117 -11.19 10.73 -17.03
N LYS A 118 -10.53 10.32 -18.12
CA LYS A 118 -9.11 9.92 -18.09
C LYS A 118 -8.19 11.14 -18.10
N ILE A 119 -7.20 11.18 -17.21
CA ILE A 119 -6.26 12.30 -17.08
C ILE A 119 -4.84 11.89 -17.50
N TYR A 120 -4.30 10.81 -16.93
CA TYR A 120 -2.89 10.45 -17.11
C TYR A 120 -2.75 8.94 -17.15
N ARG A 121 -2.12 8.39 -18.20
CA ARG A 121 -1.86 6.94 -18.38
C ARG A 121 -3.06 6.04 -17.99
N ASN A 122 -4.26 6.38 -18.45
CA ASN A 122 -5.53 5.71 -18.13
C ASN A 122 -6.04 5.81 -16.67
N LYS A 123 -5.33 6.52 -15.78
CA LYS A 123 -5.85 6.93 -14.48
C LYS A 123 -6.98 7.94 -14.67
N SER A 124 -8.04 7.82 -13.88
CA SER A 124 -9.21 8.69 -13.98
C SER A 124 -9.20 9.79 -12.93
N LEU A 125 -9.88 10.89 -13.25
CA LEU A 125 -10.13 12.01 -12.34
C LEU A 125 -10.90 11.55 -11.12
N GLU A 126 -11.94 10.75 -11.34
CA GLU A 126 -12.83 10.26 -10.28
C GLU A 126 -12.08 9.35 -9.31
N GLY A 127 -11.20 8.48 -9.84
CA GLY A 127 -10.32 7.64 -9.04
C GLY A 127 -9.37 8.50 -8.19
N SER A 128 -8.61 9.38 -8.82
CA SER A 128 -7.62 10.23 -8.14
C SER A 128 -8.25 11.09 -7.04
N LEU A 129 -9.40 11.72 -7.32
CA LEU A 129 -10.13 12.50 -6.32
C LEU A 129 -10.64 11.65 -5.16
N SER A 130 -11.18 10.46 -5.45
CA SER A 130 -11.65 9.56 -4.39
C SER A 130 -10.51 9.10 -3.48
N GLY A 131 -9.34 8.78 -4.03
CA GLY A 131 -8.14 8.44 -3.27
C GLY A 131 -7.67 9.60 -2.39
N ILE A 132 -7.62 10.83 -2.92
CA ILE A 132 -7.25 12.03 -2.16
C ILE A 132 -8.25 12.29 -1.02
N ILE A 133 -9.56 12.20 -1.28
CA ILE A 133 -10.60 12.43 -0.26
C ILE A 133 -10.49 11.37 0.84
N CYS A 134 -10.34 10.10 0.49
CA CYS A 134 -10.21 9.03 1.47
C CYS A 134 -8.90 9.11 2.26
N GLY A 135 -7.78 9.47 1.62
CA GLY A 135 -6.52 9.73 2.29
C GLY A 135 -6.62 10.90 3.28
N PHE A 136 -7.30 11.98 2.89
CA PHE A 136 -7.60 13.10 3.78
C PHE A 136 -8.43 12.66 5.00
N LEU A 137 -9.52 11.93 4.77
CA LEU A 137 -10.37 11.43 5.86
C LEU A 137 -9.62 10.49 6.79
N ALA A 138 -8.74 9.63 6.27
CA ALA A 138 -7.90 8.76 7.09
C ALA A 138 -6.98 9.57 8.00
N LEU A 139 -6.28 10.58 7.48
CA LEU A 139 -5.40 11.44 8.28
C LEU A 139 -6.18 12.29 9.30
N PHE A 140 -7.32 12.86 8.89
CA PHE A 140 -8.11 13.74 9.74
C PHE A 140 -8.82 12.97 10.86
N LEU A 141 -9.48 11.86 10.54
CA LEU A 141 -10.29 11.12 11.51
C LEU A 141 -9.47 10.12 12.33
N LEU A 142 -8.53 9.39 11.71
CA LEU A 142 -7.80 8.31 12.40
C LEU A 142 -6.54 8.82 13.10
N MET A 143 -5.85 9.80 12.50
CA MET A 143 -4.61 10.37 13.06
C MET A 143 -4.83 11.72 13.76
N SER A 144 -6.05 12.27 13.73
CA SER A 144 -6.37 13.58 14.32
C SER A 144 -5.45 14.72 13.84
N ILE A 145 -4.94 14.62 12.62
CA ILE A 145 -4.08 15.65 12.02
C ILE A 145 -4.94 16.87 11.68
N PRO A 146 -4.49 18.11 11.95
CA PRO A 146 -5.22 19.31 11.58
C PRO A 146 -5.64 19.33 10.11
N ALA A 147 -6.88 19.71 9.83
CA ALA A 147 -7.46 19.63 8.49
C ALA A 147 -6.59 20.25 7.37
N PRO A 148 -5.94 21.42 7.56
CA PRO A 148 -5.05 21.97 6.53
C PRO A 148 -3.86 21.04 6.21
N ALA A 149 -3.22 20.49 7.23
CA ALA A 149 -2.06 19.61 7.05
C ALA A 149 -2.47 18.26 6.44
N ALA A 150 -3.60 17.70 6.87
CA ALA A 150 -4.15 16.48 6.28
C ALA A 150 -4.49 16.67 4.80
N ALA A 151 -5.12 17.80 4.44
CA ALA A 151 -5.51 18.10 3.07
C ALA A 151 -4.29 18.28 2.15
N ILE A 152 -3.28 19.02 2.61
CA ILE A 152 -2.03 19.21 1.84
C ILE A 152 -1.34 17.86 1.64
N THR A 153 -1.22 17.06 2.70
CA THR A 153 -0.54 15.76 2.64
C THR A 153 -1.24 14.82 1.66
N ALA A 154 -2.57 14.68 1.76
CA ALA A 154 -3.34 13.83 0.85
C ALA A 154 -3.29 14.32 -0.60
N ALA A 155 -3.35 15.64 -0.82
CA ALA A 155 -3.25 16.21 -2.16
C ALA A 155 -1.87 15.98 -2.80
N VAL A 156 -0.79 16.23 -2.05
CA VAL A 156 0.58 15.98 -2.53
C VAL A 156 0.79 14.50 -2.81
N ALA A 157 0.33 13.61 -1.93
CA ALA A 157 0.42 12.17 -2.15
C ALA A 157 -0.38 11.73 -3.39
N GLY A 158 -1.60 12.24 -3.57
CA GLY A 158 -2.44 11.90 -4.73
C GLY A 158 -1.93 12.45 -6.05
N ILE A 159 -1.38 13.67 -6.07
CA ILE A 159 -0.72 14.20 -7.26
C ILE A 159 0.52 13.36 -7.58
N THR A 160 1.31 12.99 -6.56
CA THR A 160 2.50 12.14 -6.73
C THR A 160 2.13 10.78 -7.31
N GLU A 161 1.07 10.14 -6.81
CA GLU A 161 0.54 8.89 -7.34
C GLU A 161 0.05 9.06 -8.79
N LEU A 162 -0.70 10.12 -9.08
CA LEU A 162 -1.25 10.39 -10.40
C LEU A 162 -0.16 10.54 -11.46
N ILE A 163 0.91 11.27 -11.17
CA ILE A 163 2.02 11.50 -12.11
C ILE A 163 3.07 10.40 -12.11
N SER A 164 3.04 9.50 -11.12
CA SER A 164 4.01 8.41 -11.03
C SER A 164 3.95 7.55 -12.30
N PRO A 165 5.10 7.28 -12.94
CA PRO A 165 5.15 6.43 -14.12
C PRO A 165 5.03 4.94 -13.79
N VAL A 166 5.01 4.60 -12.50
CA VAL A 166 4.87 3.21 -12.01
C VAL A 166 3.38 2.90 -11.96
N ASP A 167 2.96 1.95 -12.81
CA ASP A 167 1.61 1.40 -12.80
C ASP A 167 1.60 0.08 -12.00
N ASP A 168 1.16 0.18 -10.74
CA ASP A 168 1.00 -0.97 -9.84
C ASP A 168 -0.11 -1.92 -10.25
#